data_AF-A0A241V7Y7-F1
#
_entry.id   AF-A0A241V7Y7-F1
#
_cell.length_a   1.000
_cell.length_b   1.000
_cell.length_c   1.000
_cell.angle_alpha   90.00
_cell.angle_beta   90.00
_cell.angle_gamma   90.00
#
_symmetry.space_group_name_H-M   'P 1'
#
loop_
_entity.id
_entity.type
_entity.pdbx_description
1 polymer ?
#
loop_
_entity_poly.entity_id
_entity_poly.type
_entity_poly.pdbx_seq_one_letter_code
_entity_poly.pdbx_strand_id
1 'polypeptide(L)'
;MRFSERYGYKPVRDIIQKESINLELRNSIWSIFNDCFWNKKHDYGRWNYYRDSNLRNLIYSYWFNLFKEPTDTIPLKTIDAIKHIRSFFFRCEWHTIYSFIEETLENYPEQYSVKEEVFITLMNRLLEKENSAYRIINNEITPITSEQEIQSIEDALINTNPYSSAQEHLNQALKLLSDRQSPDYRNSIKESISAVESICKIVTNDEKATLGKALKIIEDKLGLHPALKASLSQLYGYASDSDGIHHAMLQESNLSYIDAKFMLVACTNFINYLIEKTK
;
A
#
# COMPACT_ATOMS: atom_id res chain seq x y z
N MET A 1 0.22 14.98 2.82
CA MET A 1 -1.21 14.76 3.19
C MET A 1 -2.12 15.97 2.95
N ARG A 2 -3.43 15.73 2.72
CA ARG A 2 -4.46 16.77 2.88
C ARG A 2 -4.69 17.05 4.37
N PHE A 3 -5.20 18.24 4.70
CA PHE A 3 -5.38 18.71 6.08
C PHE A 3 -6.06 17.67 6.98
N SER A 4 -7.16 17.06 6.54
CA SER A 4 -7.94 16.09 7.31
C SER A 4 -7.18 14.81 7.69
N GLU A 5 -6.17 14.42 6.93
CA GLU A 5 -5.39 13.20 7.15
C GLU A 5 -4.28 13.43 8.17
N ARG A 6 -3.68 14.63 8.19
CA ARG A 6 -2.63 15.00 9.15
C ARG A 6 -3.09 14.96 10.61
N TYR A 7 -4.39 15.14 10.84
CA TYR A 7 -5.00 15.23 12.16
C TYR A 7 -5.77 13.97 12.57
N GLY A 8 -5.63 12.86 11.85
CA GLY A 8 -6.15 11.56 12.29
C GLY A 8 -7.67 11.41 12.21
N TYR A 9 -8.35 12.16 11.35
CA TYR A 9 -9.82 12.07 11.20
C TYR A 9 -10.29 10.86 10.35
N LYS A 10 -9.38 9.97 9.91
CA LYS A 10 -9.72 8.77 9.12
C LYS A 10 -9.28 7.48 9.84
N PRO A 11 -10.11 6.43 9.86
CA PRO A 11 -9.75 5.11 10.40
C PRO A 11 -8.63 4.43 9.60
N VAL A 12 -7.92 3.47 10.22
CA VAL A 12 -6.79 2.72 9.61
C VAL A 12 -7.18 2.00 8.31
N ARG A 13 -8.42 1.53 8.20
CA ARG A 13 -8.93 0.91 6.97
C ARG A 13 -9.08 1.87 5.80
N ASP A 14 -9.17 3.17 6.05
CA ASP A 14 -9.10 4.20 5.00
C ASP A 14 -7.65 4.56 4.65
N ILE A 15 -6.69 4.15 5.49
CA ILE A 15 -5.26 4.35 5.30
C ILE A 15 -4.70 3.28 4.36
N ILE A 16 -4.97 2.00 4.61
CA ILE A 16 -4.57 0.88 3.73
C ILE A 16 -5.81 0.38 2.99
N GLN A 17 -5.89 0.66 1.70
CA GLN A 17 -7.05 0.33 0.88
C GLN A 17 -6.98 -1.14 0.43
N LYS A 18 -7.42 -2.03 1.31
CA LYS A 18 -7.64 -3.45 1.03
C LYS A 18 -9.13 -3.70 0.84
N GLU A 19 -9.48 -4.52 -0.15
CA GLU A 19 -10.87 -4.81 -0.52
C GLU A 19 -11.76 -3.56 -0.67
N SER A 20 -11.15 -2.45 -1.09
CA SER A 20 -11.79 -1.15 -1.19
C SER A 20 -10.99 -0.24 -2.13
N ILE A 21 -11.69 0.72 -2.75
CA ILE A 21 -11.09 1.82 -3.51
C ILE A 21 -11.87 3.08 -3.19
N ASN A 22 -11.21 4.05 -2.56
CA ASN A 22 -11.75 5.39 -2.33
C ASN A 22 -11.80 6.20 -3.64
N LEU A 23 -12.54 7.30 -3.60
CA LEU A 23 -12.74 8.15 -4.78
C LEU A 23 -11.43 8.74 -5.32
N GLU A 24 -10.45 9.01 -4.45
CA GLU A 24 -9.16 9.58 -4.85
C GLU A 24 -8.36 8.59 -5.70
N LEU A 25 -8.19 7.35 -5.22
CA LEU A 25 -7.54 6.28 -5.98
C LEU A 25 -8.30 5.99 -7.29
N ARG A 26 -9.63 5.91 -7.25
CA ARG A 26 -10.44 5.70 -8.46
C ARG A 26 -10.19 6.79 -9.52
N ASN A 27 -10.22 8.06 -9.11
CA ASN A 27 -9.96 9.20 -10.00
C ASN A 27 -8.54 9.16 -10.57
N SER A 28 -7.55 8.83 -9.74
CA SER A 28 -6.16 8.76 -10.16
C SER A 28 -5.94 7.61 -11.15
N ILE A 29 -6.54 6.43 -10.93
CA ILE A 29 -6.45 5.29 -11.86
C ILE A 29 -7.01 5.70 -13.21
N TRP A 30 -8.21 6.28 -13.24
CA TRP A 30 -8.81 6.76 -14.49
C TRP A 30 -7.92 7.79 -15.21
N SER A 31 -7.23 8.64 -14.46
CA SER A 31 -6.35 9.65 -15.03
C SER A 31 -5.15 9.02 -15.74
N ILE A 32 -4.54 7.97 -15.16
CA ILE A 32 -3.50 7.18 -15.84
C ILE A 32 -4.04 6.58 -17.13
N PHE A 33 -5.25 5.99 -17.12
CA PHE A 33 -5.90 5.47 -18.33
C PHE A 33 -6.12 6.56 -19.38
N ASN A 34 -6.57 7.74 -18.97
CA ASN A 34 -6.77 8.87 -19.85
C ASN A 34 -5.47 9.30 -20.54
N ASP A 35 -4.39 9.42 -19.79
CA ASP A 35 -3.10 9.89 -20.32
C ASP A 35 -2.40 8.83 -21.18
N CYS A 36 -2.57 7.55 -20.84
CA CYS A 36 -1.96 6.44 -21.57
C CYS A 36 -2.73 6.08 -22.85
N PHE A 37 -4.06 6.14 -22.84
CA PHE A 37 -4.92 5.60 -23.89
C PHE A 37 -5.91 6.62 -24.48
N TRP A 38 -6.74 7.27 -23.67
CA TRP A 38 -7.93 7.99 -24.17
C TRP A 38 -7.64 9.36 -24.81
N ASN A 39 -6.64 10.08 -24.29
CA ASN A 39 -6.31 11.45 -24.71
C ASN A 39 -5.23 11.50 -25.80
N LYS A 40 -4.73 10.35 -26.26
CA LYS A 40 -3.78 10.32 -27.37
C LYS A 40 -4.53 10.66 -28.66
N LYS A 41 -4.13 11.76 -29.31
CA LYS A 41 -4.78 12.26 -30.53
C LYS A 41 -4.82 11.16 -31.59
N HIS A 42 -5.99 10.59 -31.78
CA HIS A 42 -6.31 9.73 -32.91
C HIS A 42 -6.34 10.60 -34.16
N ASP A 43 -5.50 10.28 -35.14
CA ASP A 43 -5.25 11.12 -36.31
C ASP A 43 -6.55 11.42 -37.09
N TYR A 44 -6.69 12.66 -37.56
CA TYR A 44 -7.94 13.23 -38.06
C TYR A 44 -8.48 12.44 -39.26
N GLY A 45 -9.59 11.71 -39.06
CA GLY A 45 -10.46 11.21 -40.14
C GLY A 45 -10.92 9.76 -39.98
N ARG A 46 -10.00 8.80 -39.90
CA ARG A 46 -10.34 7.34 -39.91
C ARG A 46 -10.55 6.74 -38.52
N TRP A 47 -9.85 7.24 -37.50
CA TRP A 47 -9.84 6.67 -36.14
C TRP A 47 -11.03 7.11 -35.25
N ASN A 48 -12.00 7.82 -35.84
CA ASN A 48 -13.21 8.23 -35.14
C ASN A 48 -14.15 7.06 -34.85
N TYR A 49 -14.06 5.99 -35.65
CA TYR A 49 -14.87 4.78 -35.50
C TYR A 49 -14.11 3.72 -34.71
N TYR A 50 -14.80 3.00 -33.83
CA TYR A 50 -14.16 2.03 -32.96
C TYR A 50 -13.48 0.90 -33.75
N ARG A 51 -14.06 0.50 -34.89
CA ARG A 51 -13.53 -0.59 -35.74
C ARG A 51 -12.19 -0.27 -36.38
N ASP A 52 -11.92 1.02 -36.57
CA ASP A 52 -10.68 1.53 -37.14
C ASP A 52 -9.77 2.13 -36.05
N SER A 53 -10.15 1.97 -34.77
CA SER A 53 -9.38 2.46 -33.63
C SER A 53 -8.26 1.48 -33.24
N ASN A 54 -7.12 2.02 -32.78
CA ASN A 54 -6.04 1.26 -32.15
C ASN A 54 -6.50 0.62 -30.83
N LEU A 55 -7.61 1.09 -30.28
CA LEU A 55 -8.22 0.57 -29.07
C LEU A 55 -9.27 -0.49 -29.38
N ARG A 56 -9.46 -0.91 -30.65
CA ARG A 56 -10.52 -1.84 -31.06
C ARG A 56 -10.54 -3.10 -30.20
N ASN A 57 -9.41 -3.79 -30.06
CA ASN A 57 -9.34 -5.06 -29.34
C ASN A 57 -9.65 -4.86 -27.85
N LEU A 58 -9.07 -3.82 -27.24
CA LEU A 58 -9.32 -3.46 -25.85
C LEU A 58 -10.78 -3.07 -25.59
N ILE A 59 -11.37 -2.24 -26.44
CA ILE A 59 -12.79 -1.85 -26.35
C ILE A 59 -13.67 -3.10 -26.52
N TYR A 60 -13.38 -3.94 -27.51
CA TYR A 60 -14.12 -5.19 -27.70
C TYR A 60 -14.04 -6.09 -26.48
N SER A 61 -12.84 -6.24 -25.91
CA SER A 61 -12.61 -7.09 -24.74
C SER A 61 -13.32 -6.55 -23.50
N TYR A 62 -13.36 -5.24 -23.28
CA TYR A 62 -14.20 -4.66 -22.22
C TYR A 62 -15.68 -4.99 -22.37
N TRP A 63 -16.25 -4.88 -23.57
CA TRP A 63 -17.66 -5.24 -23.79
C TRP A 63 -17.90 -6.73 -23.52
N PHE A 64 -17.05 -7.59 -24.09
CA PHE A 64 -17.23 -9.03 -24.08
C PHE A 64 -16.90 -9.67 -22.72
N ASN A 65 -15.78 -9.28 -22.12
CA ASN A 65 -15.25 -9.90 -20.90
C ASN A 65 -15.69 -9.19 -19.64
N LEU A 66 -15.71 -7.86 -19.63
CA LEU A 66 -15.91 -7.08 -18.40
C LEU A 66 -17.38 -6.64 -18.23
N PHE A 67 -17.98 -6.02 -19.24
CA PHE A 67 -19.37 -5.57 -19.18
C PHE A 67 -20.36 -6.71 -19.37
N LYS A 68 -19.91 -7.80 -20.03
CA LYS A 68 -20.75 -8.92 -20.46
C LYS A 68 -21.94 -8.45 -21.30
N GLU A 69 -21.71 -7.46 -22.16
CA GLU A 69 -22.70 -6.90 -23.07
C GLU A 69 -22.51 -7.44 -24.50
N PRO A 70 -23.58 -7.55 -25.31
CA PRO A 70 -23.47 -7.93 -26.71
C PRO A 70 -22.57 -6.96 -27.48
N THR A 71 -21.60 -7.48 -28.24
CA THR A 71 -20.57 -6.65 -28.89
C THR A 71 -21.09 -5.84 -30.09
N ASP A 72 -22.31 -6.13 -30.55
CA ASP A 72 -23.04 -5.32 -31.52
C ASP A 72 -23.64 -4.03 -30.92
N THR A 73 -23.66 -3.88 -29.59
CA THR A 73 -24.05 -2.62 -28.93
C THR A 73 -22.90 -1.62 -28.81
N ILE A 74 -21.67 -2.01 -29.18
CA ILE A 74 -20.50 -1.11 -29.15
C ILE A 74 -20.81 0.13 -30.02
N PRO A 75 -20.74 1.34 -29.46
CA PRO A 75 -21.01 2.55 -30.20
C PRO A 75 -20.10 2.69 -31.43
N LEU A 76 -20.67 3.14 -32.54
CA LEU A 76 -19.91 3.33 -33.78
C LEU A 76 -18.69 4.25 -33.58
N LYS A 77 -18.86 5.33 -32.81
CA LYS A 77 -17.79 6.29 -32.54
C LYS A 77 -17.00 5.89 -31.30
N THR A 78 -15.67 5.89 -31.42
CA THR A 78 -14.73 5.58 -30.34
C THR A 78 -14.98 6.44 -29.10
N ILE A 79 -15.28 7.74 -29.29
CA ILE A 79 -15.54 8.64 -28.17
C ILE A 79 -16.79 8.29 -27.37
N ASP A 80 -17.82 7.75 -28.03
CA ASP A 80 -19.04 7.34 -27.34
C ASP A 80 -18.83 6.00 -26.62
N ALA A 81 -18.01 5.11 -27.17
CA ALA A 81 -17.53 3.93 -26.45
C ALA A 81 -16.74 4.31 -25.19
N ILE A 82 -15.80 5.27 -25.28
CA ILE A 82 -15.03 5.76 -24.12
C ILE A 82 -15.93 6.40 -23.05
N LYS A 83 -16.99 7.13 -23.44
CA LYS A 83 -17.97 7.67 -22.48
C LYS A 83 -18.70 6.55 -21.73
N HIS A 84 -19.10 5.48 -22.43
CA HIS A 84 -19.72 4.32 -21.80
C HIS A 84 -18.73 3.64 -20.83
N ILE A 85 -17.50 3.38 -21.27
CA ILE A 85 -16.42 2.82 -20.45
C ILE A 85 -16.21 3.67 -19.17
N ARG A 86 -16.11 4.99 -19.31
CA ARG A 86 -15.98 5.91 -18.17
C ARG A 86 -17.16 5.78 -17.23
N SER A 87 -18.38 5.77 -17.76
CA SER A 87 -19.59 5.67 -16.96
C SER A 87 -19.64 4.36 -16.17
N PHE A 88 -19.23 3.25 -16.77
CA PHE A 88 -19.10 1.96 -16.07
C PHE A 88 -18.01 2.03 -14.99
N PHE A 89 -16.81 2.50 -15.34
CA PHE A 89 -15.64 2.56 -14.45
C PHE A 89 -15.92 3.33 -13.15
N PHE A 90 -16.72 4.39 -13.19
CA PHE A 90 -17.05 5.18 -11.99
C PHE A 90 -18.23 4.64 -11.17
N ARG A 91 -18.95 3.65 -11.69
CA ARG A 91 -20.12 3.03 -11.02
C ARG A 91 -19.85 1.62 -10.51
N CYS A 92 -18.83 0.95 -11.03
CA CYS A 92 -18.54 -0.43 -10.65
C CYS A 92 -17.94 -0.56 -9.25
N GLU A 93 -18.05 -1.75 -8.68
CA GLU A 93 -17.43 -2.13 -7.42
C GLU A 93 -15.90 -2.04 -7.48
N TRP A 94 -15.28 -1.92 -6.31
CA TRP A 94 -13.82 -1.73 -6.20
C TRP A 94 -13.04 -2.84 -6.92
N HIS A 95 -13.46 -4.10 -6.80
CA HIS A 95 -12.76 -5.24 -7.39
C HIS A 95 -12.83 -5.23 -8.91
N THR A 96 -13.92 -4.71 -9.49
CA THR A 96 -14.09 -4.58 -10.94
C THR A 96 -13.10 -3.58 -11.53
N ILE A 97 -12.63 -2.59 -10.77
CA ILE A 97 -11.56 -1.69 -11.24
C ILE A 97 -10.24 -2.46 -11.39
N TYR A 98 -9.94 -3.38 -10.48
CA TYR A 98 -8.74 -4.21 -10.61
C TYR A 98 -8.87 -5.17 -11.80
N SER A 99 -10.03 -5.81 -12.00
CA SER A 99 -10.29 -6.59 -13.21
C SER A 99 -10.20 -5.75 -14.49
N PHE A 100 -10.60 -4.46 -14.44
CA PHE A 100 -10.44 -3.53 -15.56
C PHE A 100 -8.95 -3.33 -15.89
N ILE A 101 -8.08 -3.22 -14.88
CA ILE A 101 -6.63 -3.12 -15.08
C ILE A 101 -6.08 -4.41 -15.69
N GLU A 102 -6.46 -5.58 -15.19
CA GLU A 102 -6.00 -6.88 -15.72
C GLU A 102 -6.44 -7.09 -17.17
N GLU A 103 -7.71 -6.83 -17.48
CA GLU A 103 -8.25 -6.90 -18.84
C GLU A 103 -7.49 -5.98 -19.81
N THR A 104 -7.01 -4.84 -19.31
CA THR A 104 -6.14 -3.92 -20.07
C THR A 104 -4.78 -4.52 -20.37
N LEU A 105 -4.17 -5.17 -19.38
CA LEU A 105 -2.85 -5.79 -19.54
C LEU A 105 -2.93 -6.98 -20.50
N GLU A 106 -3.99 -7.79 -20.41
CA GLU A 106 -4.20 -8.92 -21.33
C GLU A 106 -4.43 -8.47 -22.78
N ASN A 107 -5.11 -7.34 -22.99
CA ASN A 107 -5.46 -6.81 -24.31
C ASN A 107 -4.71 -5.52 -24.65
N TYR A 108 -3.46 -5.41 -24.17
CA TYR A 108 -2.72 -4.16 -24.20
C TYR A 108 -2.50 -3.64 -25.64
N PRO A 109 -2.90 -2.40 -25.96
CA PRO A 109 -2.79 -1.86 -27.33
C PRO A 109 -1.36 -1.38 -27.64
N GLU A 110 -0.42 -2.31 -27.85
CA GLU A 110 1.02 -2.05 -28.02
C GLU A 110 1.37 -1.01 -29.10
N GLN A 111 0.68 -1.04 -30.25
CA GLN A 111 1.15 -0.36 -31.46
C GLN A 111 1.11 1.17 -31.40
N TYR A 112 0.36 1.77 -30.48
CA TYR A 112 0.13 3.22 -30.42
C TYR A 112 -0.04 3.79 -29.00
N SER A 113 0.27 3.00 -27.97
CA SER A 113 0.17 3.39 -26.55
C SER A 113 1.55 3.67 -25.96
N VAL A 114 1.59 4.13 -24.70
CA VAL A 114 2.86 4.02 -23.95
C VAL A 114 3.26 2.53 -23.89
N LYS A 115 4.55 2.21 -23.79
CA LYS A 115 4.99 0.82 -23.60
C LYS A 115 4.30 0.23 -22.37
N GLU A 116 3.92 -1.03 -22.43
CA GLU A 116 3.24 -1.74 -21.33
C GLU A 116 4.01 -1.62 -20.01
N GLU A 117 5.33 -1.84 -20.04
CA GLU A 117 6.21 -1.69 -18.89
C GLU A 117 6.12 -0.30 -18.22
N VAL A 118 5.96 0.75 -19.03
CA VAL A 118 5.80 2.13 -18.54
C VAL A 118 4.44 2.31 -17.89
N PHE A 119 3.38 1.75 -18.48
CA PHE A 119 2.05 1.76 -17.87
C PHE A 119 2.03 1.02 -16.54
N ILE A 120 2.60 -0.19 -16.47
CA ILE A 120 2.74 -0.97 -15.23
C ILE A 120 3.50 -0.17 -14.18
N THR A 121 4.60 0.47 -14.56
CA THR A 121 5.39 1.31 -13.64
C THR A 121 4.59 2.49 -13.10
N LEU A 122 3.86 3.20 -13.98
CA LEU A 122 3.00 4.32 -13.58
C LEU A 122 1.86 3.87 -12.66
N MET A 123 1.21 2.76 -12.99
CA MET A 123 0.12 2.20 -12.21
C MET A 123 0.59 1.72 -10.84
N ASN A 124 1.72 1.00 -10.77
CA ASN A 124 2.28 0.55 -9.49
C ASN A 124 2.71 1.71 -8.59
N ARG A 125 3.34 2.75 -9.16
CA ARG A 125 3.67 3.98 -8.42
C ARG A 125 2.41 4.67 -7.90
N LEU A 126 1.34 4.70 -8.69
CA LEU A 126 0.07 5.27 -8.27
C LEU A 126 -0.56 4.45 -7.13
N LEU A 127 -0.66 3.13 -7.29
CA LEU A 127 -1.20 2.22 -6.30
C LEU A 127 -0.43 2.34 -4.97
N GLU A 128 0.89 2.47 -5.03
CA GLU A 128 1.72 2.75 -3.86
C GLU A 128 1.42 4.10 -3.23
N LYS A 129 1.44 5.16 -4.03
CA LYS A 129 1.19 6.51 -3.56
C LYS A 129 -0.17 6.66 -2.90
N GLU A 130 -1.19 5.94 -3.38
CA GLU A 130 -2.54 5.99 -2.82
C GLU A 130 -2.78 4.93 -1.72
N ASN A 131 -1.73 4.24 -1.25
CA ASN A 131 -1.80 3.19 -0.22
C ASN A 131 -2.75 2.03 -0.57
N SER A 132 -2.84 1.65 -1.85
CA SER A 132 -3.50 0.43 -2.28
C SER A 132 -2.80 -0.79 -1.69
N ALA A 133 -3.56 -1.75 -1.17
CA ALA A 133 -3.03 -3.04 -0.73
C ALA A 133 -2.64 -3.97 -1.89
N TYR A 134 -2.82 -3.53 -3.14
CA TYR A 134 -2.58 -4.31 -4.35
C TYR A 134 -1.50 -3.70 -5.25
N ARG A 135 -0.76 -4.55 -5.97
CA ARG A 135 0.21 -4.20 -7.02
C ARG A 135 0.07 -5.11 -8.22
N ILE A 136 0.51 -4.64 -9.39
CA ILE A 136 0.67 -5.46 -10.58
C ILE A 136 1.99 -6.22 -10.47
N ILE A 137 1.94 -7.54 -10.43
CA ILE A 137 3.08 -8.45 -10.42
C ILE A 137 2.81 -9.52 -11.47
N ASN A 138 3.74 -9.75 -12.41
CA ASN A 138 3.55 -10.69 -13.52
C ASN A 138 2.22 -10.47 -14.28
N ASN A 139 1.86 -9.21 -14.51
CA ASN A 139 0.62 -8.77 -15.18
C ASN A 139 -0.69 -9.09 -14.44
N GLU A 140 -0.63 -9.51 -13.17
CA GLU A 140 -1.79 -9.80 -12.32
C GLU A 140 -1.87 -8.84 -11.13
N ILE A 141 -3.09 -8.50 -10.70
CA ILE A 141 -3.32 -7.72 -9.49
C ILE A 141 -3.14 -8.63 -8.27
N THR A 142 -2.02 -8.43 -7.58
CA THR A 142 -1.63 -9.22 -6.43
C THR A 142 -1.77 -8.40 -5.13
N PRO A 143 -2.44 -8.92 -4.08
CA PRO A 143 -2.41 -8.29 -2.76
C PRO A 143 -1.01 -8.39 -2.17
N ILE A 144 -0.44 -7.25 -1.80
CA ILE A 144 0.87 -7.17 -1.14
C ILE A 144 0.74 -7.03 0.38
N THR A 145 -0.49 -6.92 0.90
CA THR A 145 -0.79 -6.83 2.34
C THR A 145 -1.88 -7.82 2.73
N SER A 146 -1.60 -8.69 3.70
CA SER A 146 -2.53 -9.72 4.19
C SER A 146 -3.48 -9.18 5.27
N GLU A 147 -4.55 -9.93 5.58
CA GLU A 147 -5.49 -9.54 6.64
C GLU A 147 -4.84 -9.63 8.03
N GLN A 148 -4.01 -10.66 8.22
CA GLN A 148 -3.29 -10.90 9.47
C GLN A 148 -2.30 -9.76 9.77
N GLU A 149 -1.67 -9.19 8.74
CA GLU A 149 -0.81 -8.00 8.88
C GLU A 149 -1.61 -6.76 9.32
N ILE A 150 -2.83 -6.58 8.81
CA ILE A 150 -3.70 -5.46 9.22
C ILE A 150 -4.20 -5.70 10.65
N GLN A 151 -4.67 -6.91 10.94
CA GLN A 151 -5.17 -7.29 12.25
C GLN A 151 -4.09 -7.14 13.32
N SER A 152 -2.83 -7.50 13.05
CA SER A 152 -1.76 -7.32 14.03
C SER A 152 -1.56 -5.86 14.41
N ILE A 153 -1.72 -4.94 13.46
CA ILE A 153 -1.65 -3.49 13.70
C ILE A 153 -2.85 -3.02 14.51
N GLU A 154 -4.06 -3.40 14.11
CA GLU A 154 -5.31 -3.06 14.82
C GLU A 154 -5.26 -3.55 16.28
N ASP A 155 -4.88 -4.80 16.50
CA ASP A 155 -4.73 -5.41 17.82
C ASP A 155 -3.68 -4.69 18.67
N ALA A 156 -2.54 -4.32 18.07
CA ALA A 156 -1.50 -3.59 18.80
C ALA A 156 -2.00 -2.20 19.23
N LEU A 157 -2.70 -1.47 18.37
CA LEU A 157 -3.31 -0.18 18.76
C LEU A 157 -4.31 -0.34 19.90
N ILE A 158 -5.13 -1.39 19.88
CA ILE A 158 -6.12 -1.68 20.94
C ILE A 158 -5.42 -2.07 22.24
N ASN A 159 -4.50 -3.02 22.18
CA ASN A 159 -3.79 -3.56 23.35
C ASN A 159 -2.86 -2.53 24.00
N THR A 160 -2.40 -1.53 23.23
CA THR A 160 -1.58 -0.42 23.74
C THR A 160 -2.38 0.77 24.26
N ASN A 161 -3.72 0.76 24.22
CA ASN A 161 -4.55 1.81 24.82
C ASN A 161 -4.18 2.17 26.27
N PRO A 162 -3.81 1.21 27.17
CA PRO A 162 -3.37 1.53 28.52
C PRO A 162 -1.97 2.18 28.61
N TYR A 163 -1.21 2.20 27.49
CA TYR A 163 0.21 2.52 27.42
C TYR A 163 0.44 3.69 26.45
N SER A 164 0.16 4.92 26.89
CA SER A 164 0.15 6.13 26.04
C SER A 164 1.40 6.30 25.17
N SER A 165 2.60 6.11 25.73
CA SER A 165 3.86 6.26 25.00
C SER A 165 3.97 5.28 23.81
N ALA A 166 3.58 4.02 23.99
CA ALA A 166 3.61 3.04 22.90
C ALA A 166 2.56 3.35 21.84
N GLN A 167 1.37 3.79 22.27
CA GLN A 167 0.28 4.14 21.39
C GLN A 167 0.61 5.36 20.51
N GLU A 168 1.24 6.40 21.07
CA GLU A 168 1.68 7.59 20.33
C GLU A 168 2.67 7.22 19.22
N HIS A 169 3.67 6.40 19.53
CA HIS A 169 4.65 5.92 18.55
C HIS A 169 4.01 5.06 17.45
N LEU A 170 3.08 4.16 17.77
CA LEU A 170 2.38 3.37 16.76
C LEU A 170 1.52 4.23 15.81
N ASN A 171 0.79 5.19 16.36
CA ASN A 171 0.01 6.13 15.55
C ASN A 171 0.91 6.98 14.65
N GLN A 172 2.03 7.45 15.18
CA GLN A 172 2.99 8.24 14.41
C GLN A 172 3.66 7.39 13.32
N ALA A 173 4.03 6.14 13.60
CA ALA A 173 4.56 5.21 12.61
C ALA A 173 3.58 5.01 11.45
N LEU A 174 2.31 4.72 11.77
CA LEU A 174 1.25 4.58 10.76
C LEU A 174 1.06 5.83 9.92
N LYS A 175 1.07 7.00 10.56
CA LYS A 175 0.95 8.29 9.88
C LYS A 175 2.11 8.53 8.91
N LEU A 176 3.34 8.20 9.29
CA LEU A 176 4.53 8.37 8.45
C LEU A 176 4.57 7.36 7.29
N LEU A 177 4.16 6.12 7.53
CA LEU A 177 4.03 5.08 6.49
C LEU A 177 3.02 5.48 5.40
N SER A 178 1.95 6.17 5.82
CA SER A 178 0.79 6.43 4.96
C SER A 178 0.73 7.82 4.32
N ASP A 179 1.75 8.67 4.53
CA ASP A 179 1.78 9.99 3.88
C ASP A 179 1.95 9.85 2.37
N ARG A 180 0.85 10.00 1.64
CA ARG A 180 0.81 9.94 0.17
C ARG A 180 1.61 11.03 -0.54
N GLN A 181 1.93 12.15 0.12
CA GLN A 181 2.65 13.26 -0.50
C GLN A 181 4.15 13.20 -0.23
N SER A 182 4.52 12.80 0.98
CA SER A 182 5.90 12.75 1.44
C SER A 182 6.07 11.60 2.43
N PRO A 183 5.98 10.34 1.96
CA PRO A 183 6.12 9.18 2.85
C PRO A 183 7.48 9.21 3.53
N ASP A 184 7.50 8.92 4.83
CA ASP A 184 8.72 8.91 5.62
C ASP A 184 8.92 7.51 6.21
N TYR A 185 9.23 6.57 5.31
CA TYR A 185 9.44 5.16 5.63
C TYR A 185 10.51 4.97 6.71
N ARG A 186 11.54 5.82 6.69
CA ARG A 186 12.59 5.84 7.71
C ARG A 186 12.03 6.12 9.08
N ASN A 187 11.34 7.25 9.24
CA ASN A 187 10.83 7.62 10.55
C ASN A 187 9.66 6.71 10.96
N SER A 188 8.90 6.15 10.02
CA SER A 188 7.94 5.08 10.30
C SER A 188 8.60 3.87 10.98
N ILE A 189 9.76 3.44 10.49
CA ILE A 189 10.53 2.35 11.10
C ILE A 189 11.01 2.74 12.51
N LYS A 190 11.57 3.95 12.66
CA LYS A 190 12.05 4.44 13.97
C LYS A 190 10.93 4.45 15.02
N GLU A 191 9.78 5.03 14.67
CA GLU A 191 8.62 5.09 15.56
C GLU A 191 8.07 3.70 15.88
N SER A 192 8.06 2.78 14.91
CA SER A 192 7.66 1.37 15.15
C SER A 192 8.52 0.71 16.23
N ILE A 193 9.81 1.02 16.28
CA ILE A 193 10.75 0.46 17.25
C ILE A 193 10.64 1.19 18.59
N SER A 194 10.47 2.51 18.60
CA SER A 194 10.20 3.27 19.83
C SER A 194 8.92 2.81 20.54
N ALA A 195 7.91 2.35 19.78
CA ALA A 195 6.75 1.69 20.36
C ALA A 195 7.10 0.38 21.10
N VAL A 196 7.94 -0.46 20.50
CA VAL A 196 8.45 -1.68 21.17
C VAL A 196 9.24 -1.33 22.43
N GLU A 197 10.16 -0.37 22.34
CA GLU A 197 10.97 0.04 23.49
C GLU A 197 10.10 0.52 24.65
N SER A 198 9.03 1.26 24.35
CA SER A 198 8.04 1.71 25.33
C SER A 198 7.39 0.52 26.04
N ILE A 199 6.94 -0.49 25.30
CA ILE A 199 6.34 -1.70 25.88
C ILE A 199 7.37 -2.51 26.68
N CYS A 200 8.59 -2.65 26.18
CA CYS A 200 9.65 -3.34 26.89
C CYS A 200 9.96 -2.69 28.26
N LYS A 201 10.00 -1.35 28.35
CA LYS A 201 10.18 -0.63 29.62
C LYS A 201 9.03 -0.89 30.59
N ILE A 202 7.80 -0.91 30.09
CA ILE A 202 6.59 -1.19 30.88
C ILE A 202 6.61 -2.62 31.43
N VAL A 203 6.82 -3.61 30.55
CA VAL A 203 6.85 -5.04 30.92
C VAL A 203 7.96 -5.36 31.93
N THR A 204 9.09 -4.66 31.84
CA THR A 204 10.23 -4.88 32.73
C THR A 204 10.20 -4.03 33.99
N ASN A 205 9.27 -3.06 34.09
CA ASN A 205 9.20 -2.05 35.14
C ASN A 205 10.53 -1.30 35.33
N ASP A 206 11.19 -0.95 34.22
CA ASP A 206 12.47 -0.23 34.18
C ASP A 206 12.45 0.82 33.07
N GLU A 207 12.14 2.07 33.43
CA GLU A 207 12.03 3.20 32.49
C GLU A 207 13.35 3.52 31.76
N LYS A 208 14.49 3.09 32.31
CA LYS A 208 15.82 3.31 31.75
C LYS A 208 16.36 2.08 31.04
N ALA A 209 15.59 1.00 30.95
CA ALA A 209 16.03 -0.18 30.23
C ALA A 209 16.23 0.15 28.75
N THR A 210 17.42 -0.16 28.26
CA THR A 210 17.64 -0.31 26.82
C THR A 210 16.91 -1.57 26.34
N LEU A 211 16.58 -1.62 25.06
CA LEU A 211 15.88 -2.77 24.47
C LEU A 211 16.61 -4.09 24.71
N GLY A 212 17.94 -4.12 24.54
CA GLY A 212 18.75 -5.31 24.84
C GLY A 212 18.69 -5.74 26.31
N LYS A 213 18.67 -4.79 27.25
CA LYS A 213 18.49 -5.08 28.68
C LYS A 213 17.09 -5.62 28.95
N ALA A 214 16.08 -5.00 28.35
CA ALA A 214 14.70 -5.41 28.53
C ALA A 214 14.44 -6.81 27.96
N LEU A 215 14.97 -7.13 26.78
CA LEU A 215 14.89 -8.46 26.19
C LEU A 215 15.55 -9.54 27.05
N LYS A 216 16.65 -9.21 27.75
CA LYS A 216 17.27 -10.14 28.72
C LYS A 216 16.34 -10.38 29.93
N ILE A 217 15.72 -9.34 30.47
CA ILE A 217 14.75 -9.49 31.57
C ILE A 217 13.54 -10.31 31.11
N ILE A 218 13.07 -10.10 29.89
CA ILE A 218 11.97 -10.85 29.27
C ILE A 218 12.36 -12.33 29.05
N GLU A 219 13.58 -12.62 28.61
CA GLU A 219 14.14 -13.98 28.56
C GLU A 219 14.10 -14.65 29.93
N ASP A 220 14.65 -13.99 30.95
CA ASP A 220 14.76 -14.54 32.30
C ASP A 220 13.39 -14.74 32.97
N LYS A 221 12.42 -13.86 32.73
CA LYS A 221 11.11 -13.87 33.41
C LYS A 221 9.98 -14.53 32.62
N LEU A 222 9.95 -14.37 31.30
CA LEU A 222 8.83 -14.78 30.43
C LEU A 222 9.18 -15.97 29.52
N GLY A 223 10.42 -16.48 29.60
CA GLY A 223 10.87 -17.67 28.87
C GLY A 223 11.08 -17.42 27.38
N LEU A 224 11.61 -16.25 27.01
CA LEU A 224 11.96 -15.95 25.62
C LEU A 224 13.14 -16.82 25.18
N HIS A 225 12.98 -17.56 24.08
CA HIS A 225 14.05 -18.42 23.57
C HIS A 225 15.29 -17.58 23.18
N PRO A 226 16.53 -18.01 23.53
CA PRO A 226 17.75 -17.22 23.29
C PRO A 226 17.94 -16.83 21.81
N ALA A 227 17.59 -17.72 20.88
CA ALA A 227 17.67 -17.42 19.45
C ALA A 227 16.68 -16.33 19.02
N LEU A 228 15.46 -16.30 19.58
CA LEU A 228 14.46 -15.27 19.29
C LEU A 228 14.87 -13.93 19.89
N LYS A 229 15.44 -13.92 21.09
CA LYS A 229 16.08 -12.73 21.66
C LYS A 229 17.19 -12.20 20.74
N ALA A 230 18.05 -13.08 20.24
CA ALA A 230 19.17 -12.70 19.39
C ALA A 230 18.68 -12.11 18.06
N SER A 231 17.66 -12.72 17.43
CA SER A 231 17.08 -12.20 16.19
C SER A 231 16.44 -10.83 16.39
N LEU A 232 15.68 -10.65 17.47
CA LEU A 232 15.09 -9.36 17.84
C LEU A 232 16.19 -8.31 18.05
N SER A 233 17.22 -8.63 18.84
CA SER A 233 18.35 -7.72 19.08
C SER A 233 19.03 -7.28 17.77
N GLN A 234 19.21 -8.20 16.81
CA GLN A 234 19.80 -7.87 15.52
C GLN A 234 18.88 -7.02 14.64
N LEU A 235 17.58 -7.31 14.63
CA LEU A 235 16.58 -6.54 13.89
C LEU A 235 16.52 -5.09 14.41
N TYR A 236 16.68 -4.89 15.71
CA TYR A 236 16.78 -3.55 16.29
C TYR A 236 18.12 -2.88 16.03
N GLY A 237 19.21 -3.65 16.04
CA GLY A 237 20.52 -3.18 15.59
C GLY A 237 20.43 -2.58 14.18
N TYR A 238 19.79 -3.27 13.25
CA TYR A 238 19.59 -2.79 11.87
C TYR A 238 18.94 -1.39 11.79
N ALA A 239 18.01 -1.06 12.69
CA ALA A 239 17.32 0.22 12.65
C ALA A 239 17.98 1.33 13.48
N SER A 240 18.76 0.95 14.50
CA SER A 240 19.43 1.88 15.42
C SER A 240 20.89 2.19 15.03
N ASP A 241 21.54 1.33 14.26
CA ASP A 241 22.98 1.42 13.96
C ASP A 241 23.29 2.46 12.87
N SER A 242 24.45 3.09 13.02
CA SER A 242 25.02 4.04 12.06
C SER A 242 25.04 3.46 10.67
N ASP A 243 25.43 2.19 10.45
CA ASP A 243 25.52 1.51 9.13
C ASP A 243 24.18 1.02 8.57
N GLY A 244 23.11 1.04 9.37
CA GLY A 244 21.77 0.68 8.93
C GLY A 244 20.96 1.89 8.47
N ILE A 245 19.78 2.06 9.05
CA ILE A 245 18.86 3.16 8.71
C ILE A 245 19.46 4.55 9.02
N HIS A 246 20.55 4.67 9.79
CA HIS A 246 21.17 5.95 10.10
C HIS A 246 22.16 6.48 9.03
N HIS A 247 22.89 5.63 8.29
CA HIS A 247 23.91 6.07 7.30
C HIS A 247 23.30 6.61 6.01
N ALA A 248 22.03 6.31 5.75
CA ALA A 248 21.25 6.96 4.71
C ALA A 248 20.97 8.45 4.99
N MET A 249 21.58 9.08 6.00
CA MET A 249 21.58 10.55 6.12
C MET A 249 22.46 11.24 5.07
N LEU A 250 23.42 10.52 4.46
CA LEU A 250 24.36 11.08 3.48
C LEU A 250 24.06 10.70 2.02
N GLN A 251 23.14 9.77 1.78
CA GLN A 251 22.65 9.34 0.45
C GLN A 251 21.12 9.19 0.48
N GLU A 252 20.44 9.31 -0.66
CA GLU A 252 19.01 9.04 -0.78
C GLU A 252 18.64 7.72 -0.09
N SER A 253 17.60 7.73 0.75
CA SER A 253 17.19 6.53 1.47
C SER A 253 16.55 5.55 0.50
N ASN A 254 17.16 4.38 0.29
CA ASN A 254 16.62 3.29 -0.52
C ASN A 254 15.51 2.48 0.19
N LEU A 255 14.97 2.99 1.31
CA LEU A 255 13.88 2.33 2.03
C LEU A 255 12.59 2.49 1.24
N SER A 256 11.88 1.38 1.06
CA SER A 256 10.62 1.30 0.35
C SER A 256 9.43 1.19 1.31
N TYR A 257 8.21 1.30 0.76
CA TYR A 257 6.99 0.97 1.49
C TYR A 257 7.04 -0.43 2.11
N ILE A 258 7.63 -1.40 1.41
CA ILE A 258 7.69 -2.80 1.86
C ILE A 258 8.57 -2.92 3.11
N ASP A 259 9.70 -2.21 3.16
CA ASP A 259 10.61 -2.23 4.31
C ASP A 259 9.93 -1.64 5.55
N ALA A 260 9.27 -0.49 5.41
CA ALA A 260 8.57 0.14 6.51
C ALA A 260 7.34 -0.64 6.96
N LYS A 261 6.58 -1.24 6.02
CA LYS A 261 5.46 -2.13 6.34
C LYS A 261 5.94 -3.37 7.09
N PHE A 262 6.99 -4.03 6.61
CA PHE A 262 7.56 -5.20 7.26
C PHE A 262 7.91 -4.89 8.72
N MET A 263 8.59 -3.77 8.95
CA MET A 263 8.99 -3.39 10.31
C MET A 263 7.78 -3.03 11.19
N LEU A 264 6.82 -2.27 10.68
CA LEU A 264 5.61 -1.94 11.45
C LEU A 264 4.83 -3.20 11.86
N VAL A 265 4.64 -4.13 10.93
CA VAL A 265 3.98 -5.43 11.18
C VAL A 265 4.78 -6.27 12.18
N ALA A 266 6.10 -6.35 12.02
CA ALA A 266 6.95 -7.12 12.94
C ALA A 266 6.91 -6.53 14.37
N CYS A 267 7.00 -5.21 14.51
CA CYS A 267 6.90 -4.52 15.80
C CYS A 267 5.53 -4.70 16.45
N THR A 268 4.44 -4.54 15.70
CA THR A 268 3.08 -4.69 16.24
C THR A 268 2.80 -6.12 16.69
N ASN A 269 3.24 -7.12 15.93
CA ASN A 269 3.18 -8.52 16.36
C ASN A 269 3.99 -8.77 17.64
N PHE A 270 5.20 -8.20 17.73
CA PHE A 270 6.02 -8.35 18.93
C PHE A 270 5.41 -7.66 20.16
N ILE A 271 4.83 -6.48 19.99
CA ILE A 271 4.09 -5.78 21.05
C ILE A 271 2.92 -6.63 21.55
N ASN A 272 2.10 -7.16 20.64
CA ASN A 272 0.98 -8.04 21.00
C ASN A 272 1.47 -9.27 21.77
N TYR A 273 2.52 -9.93 21.27
CA TYR A 273 3.15 -11.07 21.95
C TYR A 273 3.61 -10.73 23.37
N LEU A 274 4.29 -9.59 23.56
CA LEU A 274 4.77 -9.17 24.88
C LEU A 274 3.61 -8.88 25.84
N ILE A 275 2.59 -8.16 25.38
CA ILE A 275 1.42 -7.84 26.21
C ILE A 275 0.69 -9.12 26.60
N GLU A 276 0.51 -10.06 25.68
CA GLU A 276 -0.14 -11.34 25.95
C GLU A 276 0.66 -12.20 26.94
N LYS A 277 2.00 -12.21 26.83
CA LYS A 277 2.88 -12.90 27.78
C LYS A 277 2.87 -12.33 29.20
N THR A 278 2.37 -11.11 29.38
CA THR A 278 2.24 -10.46 30.70
C THR A 278 0.87 -10.59 31.34
N LYS A 279 -0.11 -11.16 30.63
CA LYS A 279 -1.41 -11.54 31.20
C LYS A 279 -1.30 -12.87 31.93
#